data_AF-A0A503I964-F1
#
_entry.id   AF-A0A503I964-F1
#
_cell.length_a   1.000
_cell.length_b   1.000
_cell.length_c   1.000
_cell.angle_alpha   90.00
_cell.angle_beta   90.00
_cell.angle_gamma   90.00
#
_symmetry.space_group_name_H-M   'P 1'
#
loop_
_entity.id
_entity.type
_entity.pdbx_description
1 polymer ?
#
loop_
_entity_poly.entity_id
_entity_poly.type
_entity_poly.pdbx_seq_one_letter_code
_entity_poly.pdbx_strand_id
1 'polypeptide(L)'
;MRKIPPDCRLHTDAAGGCLDVPRKHYPVNLSAATSDVPLEFMRIHRVFTNFKRWGLGTFHGFRPKHIDAYLNEYVFRWNRRSSFQSGMDRMLGIGLSLKPITYRDIVGDTAEWQEQHAEKLEKLRKRFARAARFRTSYPRRTPARPVLAPRRPEGVALPKGYRHPPRISAEELQLGYLRHIPPEARVWA
;
A
#
# COMPACT_ATOMS: atom_id res chain seq x y z
N MET A 1 -11.61 0.20 16.11
CA MET A 1 -13.05 0.53 15.99
C MET A 1 -13.37 1.61 17.02
N ARG A 2 -13.88 2.78 16.63
CA ARG A 2 -14.46 3.71 17.62
C ARG A 2 -15.63 2.98 18.27
N LYS A 3 -15.58 2.78 19.58
CA LYS A 3 -16.72 2.29 20.36
C LYS A 3 -17.85 3.30 20.14
N ILE A 4 -18.97 2.82 19.61
CA ILE A 4 -20.17 3.65 19.42
C ILE A 4 -20.65 4.04 20.83
N PRO A 5 -20.86 5.34 21.12
CA PRO A 5 -21.35 5.82 22.40
C PRO A 5 -22.66 5.12 22.81
N PRO A 6 -22.88 4.86 24.12
CA PRO A 6 -24.04 4.12 24.60
C PRO A 6 -25.40 4.78 24.29
N ASP A 7 -25.41 6.08 24.04
CA ASP A 7 -26.57 6.93 23.70
C ASP A 7 -26.78 7.12 22.19
N CYS A 8 -25.96 6.48 21.36
CA CYS A 8 -26.02 6.68 19.91
C CYS A 8 -27.24 5.98 19.29
N ARG A 9 -28.10 6.75 18.60
CA ARG A 9 -29.24 6.22 17.86
C ARG A 9 -28.76 5.47 16.61
N LEU A 10 -29.15 4.21 16.49
CA LEU A 10 -28.82 3.38 15.33
C LEU A 10 -30.02 3.36 14.38
N HIS A 11 -29.80 3.78 13.13
CA HIS A 11 -30.76 3.62 12.04
C HIS A 11 -30.33 2.41 11.22
N THR A 12 -31.24 1.47 11.00
CA THR A 12 -30.99 0.19 10.31
C THR A 12 -32.05 -0.05 9.26
N ASP A 13 -31.73 -0.77 8.21
CA ASP A 13 -32.61 -1.12 7.08
C ASP A 13 -33.60 -2.26 7.38
N ALA A 14 -33.79 -2.59 8.66
CA ALA A 14 -34.60 -3.70 9.14
C ALA A 14 -34.14 -5.09 8.62
N ALA A 15 -32.87 -5.23 8.21
CA ALA A 15 -32.32 -6.54 7.85
C ALA A 15 -32.40 -7.53 9.03
N GLY A 16 -32.67 -8.80 8.74
CA GLY A 16 -32.87 -9.83 9.77
C GLY A 16 -31.71 -9.98 10.77
N GLY A 17 -30.47 -9.78 10.32
CA GLY A 17 -29.29 -9.80 11.19
C GLY A 17 -29.14 -8.60 12.13
N CYS A 18 -29.96 -7.56 11.97
CA CYS A 18 -29.99 -6.38 12.83
C CYS A 18 -31.12 -6.40 13.87
N LEU A 19 -31.98 -7.43 13.87
CA LEU A 19 -33.12 -7.55 14.79
C LEU A 19 -32.68 -7.78 16.25
N ASP A 20 -31.62 -8.57 16.46
CA ASP A 20 -31.12 -8.94 17.80
C ASP A 20 -30.09 -7.95 18.38
N VAL A 21 -29.99 -6.74 17.82
CA VAL A 21 -29.03 -5.76 18.32
C VAL A 21 -29.51 -5.27 19.70
N PRO A 22 -28.72 -5.41 20.78
CA PRO A 22 -29.12 -5.15 22.17
C PRO A 22 -29.30 -3.64 22.50
N ARG A 23 -29.49 -2.80 21.48
CA ARG A 23 -29.57 -1.34 21.60
C ARG A 23 -30.83 -0.84 20.92
N LYS A 24 -31.31 0.34 21.35
CA LYS A 24 -32.42 1.06 20.70
C LYS A 24 -32.02 1.37 19.25
N HIS A 25 -32.47 0.53 18.33
CA HIS A 25 -32.33 0.73 16.89
C HIS A 25 -33.71 1.09 16.32
N TYR A 26 -33.72 1.93 15.29
CA TYR A 26 -34.91 2.29 14.54
C TYR A 26 -34.85 1.56 13.19
N PRO A 27 -35.53 0.41 13.07
CA PRO A 27 -35.59 -0.33 11.82
C PRO A 27 -36.52 0.41 10.85
N VAL A 28 -35.96 0.85 9.73
CA VAL A 28 -36.72 1.34 8.58
C VAL A 28 -36.83 0.20 7.60
N ASN A 29 -38.06 -0.31 7.40
CA ASN A 29 -38.29 -1.34 6.40
C ASN A 29 -38.32 -0.71 5.01
N LEU A 30 -37.20 -0.83 4.29
CA LEU A 30 -37.02 -0.32 2.94
C LEU A 30 -38.01 -0.91 1.91
N SER A 31 -38.53 -2.12 2.16
CA SER A 31 -39.49 -2.78 1.26
C SER A 31 -40.94 -2.34 1.47
N ALA A 32 -41.25 -1.80 2.65
CA ALA A 32 -42.59 -1.34 3.02
C ALA A 32 -42.74 0.19 2.94
N ALA A 33 -41.62 0.93 2.97
CA ALA A 33 -41.63 2.38 2.88
C ALA A 33 -41.80 2.86 1.42
N THR A 34 -42.95 3.46 1.11
CA THR A 34 -43.24 4.16 -0.16
C THR A 34 -42.54 5.52 -0.27
N SER A 35 -41.82 5.97 0.76
CA SER A 35 -41.25 7.31 0.88
C SER A 35 -39.75 7.38 0.57
N ASP A 36 -39.31 8.51 0.00
CA ASP A 36 -37.95 9.00 -0.29
C ASP A 36 -36.77 8.31 0.42
N VAL A 37 -36.55 7.05 0.05
CA VAL A 37 -35.42 6.18 0.44
C VAL A 37 -34.04 6.85 0.34
N PRO A 38 -33.75 7.77 -0.62
CA PRO A 38 -32.44 8.40 -0.74
C PRO A 38 -32.05 9.26 0.48
N LEU A 39 -33.00 9.81 1.24
CA LEU A 39 -32.69 10.82 2.27
C LEU A 39 -32.25 10.18 3.59
N GLU A 40 -32.86 9.09 4.00
CA GLU A 40 -32.59 8.44 5.30
C GLU A 40 -31.23 7.72 5.33
N PHE A 41 -30.79 7.16 4.20
CA PHE A 41 -29.53 6.42 4.10
C PHE A 41 -28.45 7.13 3.27
N MET A 42 -28.47 8.48 3.25
CA MET A 42 -27.44 9.33 2.62
C MET A 42 -26.00 8.92 2.91
N ARG A 43 -25.72 8.45 4.14
CA ARG A 43 -24.38 8.02 4.55
C ARG A 43 -23.93 6.76 3.80
N ILE A 44 -24.83 5.82 3.56
CA ILE A 44 -24.55 4.58 2.84
C ILE A 44 -24.28 4.86 1.35
N HIS A 45 -25.08 5.75 0.73
CA HIS A 45 -24.83 6.18 -0.64
C HIS A 45 -23.44 6.82 -0.79
N ARG A 46 -23.00 7.62 0.19
CA ARG A 46 -21.62 8.14 0.18
C ARG A 46 -20.57 7.02 0.25
N VAL A 47 -20.80 5.95 1.01
CA VAL A 47 -19.88 4.81 1.02
C VAL A 47 -19.83 4.15 -0.35
N PHE A 48 -20.96 3.87 -0.98
CA PHE A 48 -20.98 3.22 -2.30
C PHE A 48 -20.42 4.10 -3.42
N THR A 49 -20.72 5.39 -3.44
CA THR A 49 -20.19 6.33 -4.43
C THR A 49 -18.67 6.45 -4.30
N ASN A 50 -18.14 6.53 -3.08
CA ASN A 50 -16.69 6.55 -2.86
C ASN A 50 -16.03 5.22 -3.26
N PHE A 51 -16.67 4.08 -2.97
CA PHE A 51 -16.17 2.78 -3.38
C PHE A 51 -16.07 2.65 -4.90
N LYS A 52 -17.15 3.01 -5.62
CA LYS A 52 -17.16 3.00 -7.09
C LYS A 52 -16.11 3.93 -7.67
N ARG A 53 -16.00 5.16 -7.15
CA ARG A 53 -15.01 6.15 -7.61
C ARG A 53 -13.58 5.70 -7.36
N TRP A 54 -13.30 5.13 -6.18
CA TRP A 54 -11.98 4.60 -5.84
C TRP A 54 -11.61 3.41 -6.72
N GLY A 55 -12.51 2.44 -6.87
CA GLY A 55 -12.30 1.26 -7.72
C GLY A 55 -12.02 1.61 -9.17
N LEU A 56 -12.79 2.55 -9.72
CA LEU A 56 -12.59 3.03 -11.09
C LEU A 56 -11.30 3.85 -11.22
N GLY A 57 -10.93 4.65 -10.22
CA GLY A 57 -9.75 5.51 -10.26
C GLY A 57 -8.42 4.77 -10.05
N THR A 58 -8.37 3.77 -9.17
CA THR A 58 -7.12 3.06 -8.80
C THR A 58 -6.91 1.80 -9.62
N PHE A 59 -7.97 1.04 -9.90
CA PHE A 59 -7.86 -0.25 -10.58
C PHE A 59 -8.46 -0.26 -11.99
N HIS A 60 -9.03 0.86 -12.44
CA HIS A 60 -9.78 0.95 -13.70
C HIS A 60 -10.93 -0.06 -13.80
N GLY A 61 -11.54 -0.36 -12.64
CA GLY A 61 -12.58 -1.37 -12.50
C GLY A 61 -12.12 -2.58 -11.71
N PHE A 62 -13.09 -3.28 -11.10
CA PHE A 62 -12.80 -4.44 -10.27
C PHE A 62 -12.77 -5.71 -11.11
N ARG A 63 -11.69 -6.48 -10.94
CA ARG A 63 -11.60 -7.85 -11.47
C ARG A 63 -12.27 -8.83 -10.50
N PRO A 64 -13.12 -9.76 -10.98
CA PRO A 64 -13.85 -10.71 -10.12
C PRO A 64 -12.93 -11.51 -9.19
N LYS A 65 -11.75 -11.92 -9.69
CA LYS A 65 -10.75 -12.71 -8.95
C LYS A 65 -10.23 -12.04 -7.67
N HIS A 66 -10.36 -10.71 -7.56
CA HIS A 66 -9.73 -9.94 -6.49
C HIS A 66 -10.73 -9.10 -5.69
N ILE A 67 -12.03 -9.35 -5.82
CA ILE A 67 -13.08 -8.57 -5.14
C ILE A 67 -12.84 -8.50 -3.63
N ASP A 68 -12.51 -9.62 -2.99
CA ASP A 68 -12.27 -9.65 -1.55
C ASP A 68 -11.08 -8.78 -1.13
N ALA A 69 -10.00 -8.80 -1.91
CA ALA A 69 -8.83 -7.97 -1.66
C ALA A 69 -9.16 -6.48 -1.82
N TYR A 70 -9.92 -6.12 -2.86
CA TYR A 70 -10.37 -4.74 -3.08
C TYR A 70 -11.30 -4.25 -1.96
N LEU A 71 -12.23 -5.08 -1.50
CA LEU A 71 -13.13 -4.72 -0.41
C LEU A 71 -12.36 -4.53 0.90
N ASN A 72 -11.43 -5.42 1.22
CA ASN A 72 -10.58 -5.30 2.40
C ASN A 72 -9.74 -4.02 2.37
N GLU A 73 -9.14 -3.70 1.23
CA GLU A 73 -8.39 -2.46 1.07
C GLU A 73 -9.29 -1.22 1.18
N TYR A 74 -10.48 -1.25 0.57
CA TYR A 74 -11.43 -0.15 0.69
C TYR A 74 -11.82 0.12 2.15
N VAL A 75 -12.18 -0.92 2.89
CA VAL A 75 -12.53 -0.83 4.31
C VAL A 75 -11.34 -0.30 5.13
N PHE A 76 -10.13 -0.78 4.84
CA PHE A 76 -8.90 -0.29 5.47
C PHE A 76 -8.73 1.23 5.28
N ARG A 77 -8.91 1.71 4.04
CA ARG A 77 -8.76 3.14 3.68
C ARG A 77 -9.88 3.98 4.27
N TRP A 78 -11.13 3.54 4.15
CA TRP A 78 -12.31 4.26 4.64
C TRP A 78 -12.25 4.50 6.15
N ASN A 79 -11.85 3.48 6.91
CA ASN A 79 -11.75 3.57 8.37
C ASN A 79 -10.59 4.45 8.87
N ARG A 80 -9.58 4.72 8.03
CA ARG A 80 -8.40 5.55 8.37
C ARG A 80 -8.33 6.88 7.63
N ARG A 81 -9.33 7.22 6.82
CA ARG A 81 -9.32 8.41 5.95
C ARG A 81 -9.19 9.74 6.69
N SER A 82 -9.64 9.80 7.95
CA SER A 82 -9.55 10.99 8.81
C SER A 82 -8.33 10.99 9.73
N SER A 83 -7.49 9.95 9.66
CA SER A 83 -6.45 9.67 10.64
C SER A 83 -5.14 9.30 9.96
N PHE A 84 -4.84 9.96 8.84
CA PHE A 84 -3.67 9.68 8.01
C PHE A 84 -2.36 9.74 8.81
N GLN A 85 -2.17 10.78 9.62
CA GLN A 85 -0.99 10.93 10.50
C GLN A 85 -0.87 9.75 11.46
N SER A 86 -1.95 9.41 12.20
CA SER A 86 -1.94 8.23 13.08
C SER A 86 -1.72 6.90 12.34
N GLY A 87 -2.07 6.83 11.05
CA GLY A 87 -1.82 5.67 10.21
C GLY A 87 -0.33 5.50 9.91
N MET A 88 0.35 6.60 9.60
CA MET A 88 1.81 6.63 9.42
C MET A 88 2.53 6.31 10.74
N ASP A 89 2.11 6.92 11.85
CA ASP A 89 2.71 6.66 13.17
C ASP A 89 2.54 5.20 13.57
N ARG A 90 1.37 4.61 13.28
CA ARG A 90 1.14 3.17 13.52
C ARG A 90 2.01 2.30 12.62
N MET A 91 2.17 2.66 11.34
CA MET A 91 3.01 1.90 10.41
C MET A 91 4.48 1.96 10.81
N LEU A 92 4.97 3.14 11.18
CA LEU A 92 6.32 3.33 11.72
C LEU A 92 6.49 2.59 13.04
N GLY A 93 5.52 2.67 13.96
CA GLY A 93 5.56 1.91 15.21
C GLY A 93 5.62 0.39 14.99
N ILE A 94 4.85 -0.13 14.02
CA ILE A 94 4.94 -1.56 13.63
C ILE A 94 6.30 -1.86 13.03
N GLY A 95 6.77 -1.06 12.06
CA GLY A 95 8.06 -1.26 11.40
C GLY A 95 9.25 -1.21 12.35
N LEU A 96 9.21 -0.33 13.36
CA LEU A 96 10.23 -0.22 14.40
C LEU A 96 10.14 -1.36 15.43
N SER A 97 8.95 -1.92 15.66
CA SER A 97 8.76 -3.04 16.59
C SER A 97 9.13 -4.40 16.00
N LEU A 98 9.12 -4.52 14.67
CA LEU A 98 9.47 -5.75 13.98
C LEU A 98 10.98 -5.88 13.83
N LYS A 99 11.49 -7.10 14.00
CA LYS A 99 12.87 -7.41 13.66
C LYS A 99 13.06 -7.29 12.14
N PRO A 100 14.27 -6.91 11.67
CA PRO A 100 14.58 -6.90 10.25
C PRO A 100 14.22 -8.26 9.62
N ILE A 101 13.37 -8.22 8.60
CA ILE A 101 12.98 -9.41 7.83
C ILE A 101 13.75 -9.41 6.53
N THR A 102 14.46 -10.49 6.22
CA THR A 102 15.19 -10.60 4.96
C THR A 102 14.26 -11.07 3.85
N TYR A 103 14.66 -10.85 2.59
CA TYR A 103 13.89 -11.35 1.45
C TYR A 103 13.68 -12.88 1.51
N ARG A 104 14.65 -13.62 2.06
CA ARG A 104 14.54 -15.08 2.26
C ARG A 104 13.41 -15.43 3.21
N ASP A 105 13.27 -14.70 4.31
CA ASP A 105 12.20 -14.91 5.29
C ASP A 105 10.82 -14.64 4.68
N ILE A 106 10.71 -13.64 3.78
CA ILE A 106 9.44 -13.32 3.09
C ILE A 106 9.03 -14.41 2.10
N VAL A 107 10.00 -14.94 1.34
CA VAL A 107 9.75 -16.00 0.35
C VAL A 107 9.59 -17.38 1.01
N GLY A 108 9.90 -17.49 2.30
CA GLY A 108 9.92 -18.76 3.02
C GLY A 108 11.12 -19.64 2.67
N ASP A 109 12.20 -19.04 2.14
CA ASP A 109 13.47 -19.71 1.83
C ASP A 109 14.37 -19.78 3.08
N THR A 110 13.77 -20.23 4.19
CA THR A 110 14.43 -20.37 5.49
C THR A 110 15.36 -21.58 5.47
N ALA A 111 16.43 -21.58 6.28
CA ALA A 111 17.35 -22.72 6.38
C ALA A 111 16.61 -24.03 6.72
N GLU A 112 15.68 -23.98 7.68
CA GLU A 112 14.83 -25.10 8.07
C GLU A 112 13.99 -25.63 6.89
N TRP A 113 13.44 -24.72 6.07
CA TRP A 113 12.67 -25.09 4.89
C TRP A 113 13.55 -25.77 3.84
N GLN A 114 14.77 -25.26 3.64
CA GLN A 114 15.74 -25.86 2.71
C GLN A 114 16.19 -27.25 3.16
N GLU A 115 16.37 -27.47 4.46
CA GLU A 115 16.71 -28.79 5.03
C GLU A 115 15.56 -29.78 4.83
N GLN A 116 14.32 -29.40 5.17
CA GLN A 116 13.14 -30.24 4.97
C GLN A 116 12.89 -30.60 3.49
N HIS A 117 13.33 -29.73 2.57
CA HIS A 117 13.12 -29.88 1.13
C HIS A 117 14.41 -30.15 0.36
N ALA A 118 15.47 -30.64 1.03
CA ALA A 118 16.79 -30.83 0.45
C ALA A 118 16.77 -31.72 -0.81
N GLU A 119 16.03 -32.83 -0.79
CA GLU A 119 15.91 -33.76 -1.92
C GLU A 119 15.19 -33.10 -3.12
N LYS A 120 14.14 -32.31 -2.85
CA LYS A 120 13.40 -31.55 -3.87
C LYS A 120 14.29 -30.47 -4.49
N LEU A 121 15.07 -29.77 -3.67
CA LEU A 121 16.05 -28.78 -4.12
C LEU A 121 17.16 -29.42 -4.96
N GLU A 122 17.66 -30.60 -4.56
CA GLU A 122 18.65 -31.34 -5.33
C GLU A 122 18.09 -31.79 -6.69
N LYS A 123 16.86 -32.28 -6.72
CA LYS A 123 16.17 -32.68 -7.96
C LYS A 123 15.94 -31.48 -8.90
N LEU A 124 15.53 -30.33 -8.35
CA LEU A 124 15.43 -29.07 -9.09
C LEU A 124 16.80 -28.61 -9.60
N ARG A 125 17.85 -28.63 -8.76
CA ARG A 125 19.23 -28.29 -9.16
C ARG A 125 19.73 -29.18 -10.29
N LYS A 126 19.52 -30.50 -10.23
CA LYS A 126 19.88 -31.45 -11.31
C LYS A 126 19.09 -31.17 -12.59
N ARG A 127 17.79 -30.88 -12.48
CA ARG A 127 16.93 -30.48 -13.62
C ARG A 127 17.43 -29.20 -14.29
N PHE A 128 17.75 -28.17 -13.50
CA PHE A 128 18.22 -26.88 -14.00
C PHE A 128 19.71 -26.87 -14.37
N ALA A 129 20.55 -27.76 -13.84
CA ALA A 129 21.94 -27.93 -14.29
C ALA A 129 22.02 -28.40 -15.75
N ARG A 130 21.05 -29.23 -16.17
CA ARG A 130 20.85 -29.60 -17.58
C ARG A 130 20.45 -28.40 -18.44
N ALA A 131 19.59 -27.52 -17.93
CA ALA A 131 19.17 -26.30 -18.60
C ALA A 131 20.24 -25.19 -18.60
N ALA A 132 21.11 -25.14 -17.60
CA ALA A 132 22.21 -24.18 -17.50
C ALA A 132 23.26 -24.37 -18.60
N ARG A 133 23.42 -25.61 -19.11
CA ARG A 133 24.22 -25.90 -20.31
C ARG A 133 23.68 -25.25 -21.59
N PHE A 134 22.40 -24.91 -21.61
CA PHE A 134 21.71 -24.20 -22.68
C PHE A 134 21.34 -22.77 -22.30
N ARG A 135 22.02 -22.17 -21.31
CA ARG A 135 21.94 -20.72 -21.15
C ARG A 135 22.53 -20.10 -22.41
N THR A 136 21.66 -19.72 -23.34
CA THR A 136 21.93 -18.65 -24.28
C THR A 136 22.40 -17.48 -23.44
N SER A 137 23.71 -17.29 -23.40
CA SER A 137 24.28 -16.01 -23.05
C SER A 137 23.69 -15.06 -24.06
N TYR A 138 22.70 -14.27 -23.66
CA TYR A 138 22.30 -13.12 -24.45
C TYR A 138 23.46 -12.15 -24.30
N PRO A 139 24.36 -12.01 -25.30
CA PRO A 139 25.36 -10.96 -25.22
C PRO A 139 24.58 -9.68 -25.00
N ARG A 140 24.91 -8.92 -23.95
CA ARG A 140 24.36 -7.58 -23.78
C ARG A 140 24.81 -6.79 -25.01
N ARG A 141 23.94 -6.70 -26.02
CA ARG A 141 24.16 -5.80 -27.14
C ARG A 141 24.09 -4.40 -26.57
N THR A 142 25.10 -3.58 -26.86
CA THR A 142 25.03 -2.14 -26.63
C THR A 142 23.76 -1.66 -27.32
N PRO A 143 22.79 -1.06 -26.60
CA PRO A 143 21.52 -0.71 -27.21
C PRO A 143 21.76 0.33 -28.30
N ALA A 144 21.25 0.07 -29.52
CA ALA A 144 21.42 0.96 -30.66
C ALA A 144 20.76 2.34 -30.45
N ARG A 145 19.96 2.49 -29.39
CA ARG A 145 19.33 3.73 -28.96
C ARG A 145 19.53 3.92 -27.45
N PRO A 146 19.88 5.12 -26.98
CA PRO A 146 19.92 5.41 -25.56
C PRO A 146 18.55 5.18 -24.92
N VAL A 147 18.53 4.63 -23.70
CA VAL A 147 17.29 4.40 -22.91
C VAL A 147 16.60 5.72 -22.57
N LEU A 148 17.39 6.78 -22.46
CA LEU A 148 16.90 8.14 -22.27
C LEU A 148 16.60 8.77 -23.62
N ALA A 149 15.46 9.45 -23.71
CA ALA A 149 15.11 10.24 -24.89
C ALA A 149 16.23 11.26 -25.19
N PRO A 150 16.52 11.55 -26.48
CA PRO A 150 17.42 12.62 -26.83
C PRO A 150 16.91 13.91 -26.19
N ARG A 151 17.83 14.68 -25.60
CA ARG A 151 17.53 15.97 -24.98
C ARG A 151 16.84 16.85 -26.04
N ARG A 152 15.67 17.41 -25.73
CA ARG A 152 15.01 18.38 -26.62
C ARG A 152 16.00 19.50 -26.96
N PRO A 153 16.04 20.00 -28.21
CA PRO A 153 16.91 21.12 -28.57
C PRO A 153 16.61 22.38 -27.73
N GLU A 154 15.35 22.60 -27.35
CA GLU A 154 14.95 23.66 -26.38
C GLU A 154 15.10 23.26 -24.90
N GLY A 155 15.63 22.09 -24.59
CA GLY A 155 15.94 21.68 -23.23
C GLY A 155 17.11 22.50 -22.70
N VAL A 156 16.83 23.44 -21.80
CA VAL A 156 17.82 24.30 -21.12
C VAL A 156 19.07 23.48 -20.81
N ALA A 157 20.18 23.81 -21.48
CA ALA A 157 21.48 23.30 -21.08
C ALA A 157 21.64 23.61 -19.59
N LEU A 158 22.27 22.73 -18.81
CA LEU A 158 22.64 23.12 -17.44
C LEU A 158 23.35 24.47 -17.57
N PRO A 159 22.91 25.52 -16.84
CA PRO A 159 23.42 26.87 -17.06
C PRO A 159 24.94 26.79 -17.04
N LYS A 160 25.60 27.36 -18.05
CA LYS A 160 27.07 27.36 -18.15
C LYS A 160 27.58 28.02 -16.86
N GLY A 161 28.06 27.23 -15.91
CA GLY A 161 28.35 27.69 -14.54
C GLY A 161 27.62 26.96 -13.41
N TYR A 162 26.75 25.98 -13.68
CA TYR A 162 26.23 25.09 -12.62
C TYR A 162 27.39 24.29 -12.04
N ARG A 163 27.94 24.78 -10.92
CA ARG A 163 28.71 23.94 -10.01
C ARG A 163 27.70 23.24 -9.12
N HIS A 164 27.75 21.91 -9.10
CA HIS A 164 27.06 21.17 -8.06
C HIS A 164 27.53 21.76 -6.71
N PRO A 165 26.63 22.17 -5.80
CA PRO A 165 27.05 22.65 -4.48
C PRO A 165 28.01 21.64 -3.86
N PRO A 166 29.10 22.10 -3.20
CA PRO A 166 30.00 21.20 -2.50
C PRO A 166 29.20 20.37 -1.50
N ARG A 167 29.65 19.15 -1.22
CA ARG A 167 29.06 18.35 -0.15
C ARG A 167 29.13 19.16 1.14
N ILE A 168 27.98 19.41 1.75
CA ILE A 168 27.84 20.05 3.07
C ILE A 168 28.69 19.25 4.07
N SER A 169 29.44 19.96 4.92
CA SER A 169 30.31 19.30 5.91
C SER A 169 29.47 18.57 6.97
N ALA A 170 30.07 17.60 7.66
CA ALA A 170 29.37 16.86 8.72
C ALA A 170 28.87 17.80 9.84
N GLU A 171 29.58 18.89 10.11
CA GLU A 171 29.25 19.91 11.12
C GLU A 171 28.01 20.73 10.72
N GLU A 172 27.91 21.11 9.44
CA GLU A 172 26.74 21.83 8.90
C GLU A 172 25.48 20.94 8.83
N LEU A 173 25.63 19.63 8.63
CA LEU A 173 24.49 18.70 8.71
C LEU A 173 23.93 18.61 10.15
N GLN A 174 24.81 18.61 11.16
CA GLN A 174 24.42 18.58 12.58
C GLN A 174 23.72 19.88 13.01
N LEU A 175 24.07 21.01 12.41
CA LEU A 175 23.42 22.31 12.63
C LEU A 175 22.05 22.45 11.94
N GLY A 176 21.59 21.43 11.20
CA GLY A 176 20.23 21.38 10.65
C GLY A 176 20.02 22.19 9.37
N TYR A 177 21.09 22.50 8.62
CA TYR A 177 21.00 23.30 7.38
C TYR A 177 20.26 22.60 6.21
N LEU A 178 19.91 21.31 6.36
CA LEU A 178 18.90 20.68 5.53
C LEU A 178 17.52 20.86 6.19
N ARG A 179 16.65 21.68 5.59
CA ARG A 179 15.30 22.04 6.08
C ARG A 179 14.35 20.84 6.35
N HIS A 180 14.80 19.61 6.11
CA HIS A 180 14.00 18.39 6.18
C HIS A 180 14.63 17.32 7.08
N ILE A 181 15.84 17.52 7.58
CA ILE A 181 16.50 16.61 8.52
C ILE A 181 16.54 17.28 9.89
N PRO A 182 15.85 16.74 10.90
CA PRO A 182 15.92 17.28 12.25
C PRO A 182 17.35 17.16 12.80
N PRO A 183 17.84 18.15 13.57
CA PRO A 183 19.23 18.22 14.04
C PRO A 183 19.66 17.02 14.89
N GLU A 184 18.72 16.26 15.45
CA GLU A 184 18.99 15.08 16.28
C GLU A 184 19.09 13.77 15.48
N ALA A 185 18.93 13.80 14.15
CA ALA A 185 19.03 12.60 13.34
C ALA A 185 20.47 12.07 13.33
N ARG A 186 20.69 10.87 13.90
CA ARG A 186 21.97 10.14 13.77
C ARG A 186 22.26 9.87 12.29
N VAL A 187 23.15 10.66 11.70
CA VAL A 187 23.71 10.41 10.37
C VAL A 187 24.76 9.33 10.56
N TRP A 188 24.48 8.13 10.05
CA TRP A 188 25.46 7.04 10.04
C TRP A 188 26.45 7.31 8.92
N ALA A 189 27.75 7.31 9.27
CA ALA A 189 28.87 7.44 8.34
C ALA A 189 29.07 6.16 7.51
#